data_AF-A0A672YGH3-F1
#
_entry.id   AF-A0A672YGH3-F1
#
_cell.length_a   1.000
_cell.length_b   1.000
_cell.length_c   1.000
_cell.angle_alpha   90.00
_cell.angle_beta   90.00
_cell.angle_gamma   90.00
#
_symmetry.space_group_name_H-M   'P 1'
#
loop_
_entity.id
_entity.type
_entity.pdbx_description
1 polymer ?
#
loop_
_entity_poly.entity_id
_entity_poly.type
_entity_poly.pdbx_seq_one_letter_code
_entity_poly.pdbx_strand_id
1 'polypeptide(L)'
;MSKTSISTNQEMRKGDYLLSTNGNYKAVFQEDGNFVIYTWAPMWSTGTCDKGGFRIVLQEDSNLVMYDRDNRGVWGSDTHSPKESNRMRLTMTDDGHLVLDRDGVKIWSPPLFDAGVGPVEEKSKAT
;
A
#
# COMPACT_ATOMS: atom_id res chain seq x y z
N MET A 1 -7.45 -16.31 8.32
CA MET A 1 -5.97 -16.29 8.30
C MET A 1 -5.55 -14.90 7.86
N SER A 2 -4.83 -14.16 8.71
CA SER A 2 -4.24 -12.88 8.34
C SER A 2 -3.09 -13.11 7.34
N LYS A 3 -3.02 -12.32 6.27
CA LYS A 3 -1.88 -12.35 5.33
C LYS A 3 -0.79 -11.40 5.85
N THR A 4 0.47 -11.71 5.59
CA THR A 4 1.58 -10.76 5.81
C THR A 4 1.93 -9.98 4.54
N SER A 5 1.46 -10.47 3.39
CA SER A 5 1.73 -9.87 2.08
C SER A 5 0.67 -10.16 1.03
N ILE A 6 0.68 -9.38 -0.06
CA ILE A 6 0.15 -9.77 -1.37
C ILE A 6 1.28 -9.84 -2.41
N SER A 7 1.10 -10.66 -3.44
CA SER A 7 2.03 -10.83 -4.56
C SER A 7 1.46 -10.30 -5.88
N THR A 8 2.23 -10.37 -6.96
CA THR A 8 1.79 -10.00 -8.32
C THR A 8 0.38 -10.55 -8.64
N ASN A 9 -0.45 -9.70 -9.24
CA ASN A 9 -1.85 -9.91 -9.61
C ASN A 9 -2.81 -10.21 -8.46
N GLN A 10 -2.34 -10.21 -7.22
CA GLN A 10 -3.23 -10.30 -6.08
C GLN A 10 -3.82 -8.93 -5.76
N GLU A 11 -5.01 -8.98 -5.20
CA GLU A 11 -5.75 -7.80 -4.78
C GLU A 11 -6.13 -7.87 -3.30
N MET A 12 -6.35 -6.69 -2.74
CA MET A 12 -7.02 -6.48 -1.47
C MET A 12 -8.39 -5.85 -1.73
N ARG A 13 -9.39 -6.35 -1.02
CA ARG A 13 -10.74 -5.79 -0.94
C ARG A 13 -10.91 -5.04 0.36
N LYS A 14 -11.97 -4.23 0.44
CA LYS A 14 -12.35 -3.59 1.69
C LYS A 14 -12.49 -4.63 2.80
N GLY A 15 -11.97 -4.30 3.99
CA GLY A 15 -11.87 -5.20 5.13
C GLY A 15 -10.60 -6.06 5.14
N ASP A 16 -9.91 -6.22 4.02
CA ASP A 16 -8.64 -6.94 3.99
C ASP A 16 -7.53 -6.16 4.69
N TYR A 17 -6.60 -6.90 5.28
CA TYR A 17 -5.42 -6.33 5.90
C TYR A 17 -4.21 -7.25 5.75
N LEU A 18 -3.04 -6.61 5.76
CA LEU A 18 -1.76 -7.24 5.97
C LEU A 18 -1.36 -7.05 7.43
N LEU A 19 -0.96 -8.11 8.11
CA LEU A 19 -0.49 -8.10 9.50
C LEU A 19 0.99 -8.47 9.52
N SER A 20 1.80 -7.77 10.30
CA SER A 20 3.19 -8.16 10.55
C SER A 20 3.24 -9.53 11.26
N THR A 21 4.33 -10.26 11.11
CA THR A 21 4.48 -11.60 11.72
C THR A 21 4.45 -11.52 13.25
N ASN A 22 4.99 -10.44 13.82
CA ASN A 22 4.92 -10.16 15.26
C ASN A 22 3.55 -9.65 15.74
N GLY A 23 2.59 -9.41 14.85
CA GLY A 23 1.22 -9.00 15.16
C GLY A 23 1.03 -7.54 15.59
N ASN A 24 2.10 -6.73 15.62
CA ASN A 24 2.06 -5.37 16.15
C ASN A 24 1.65 -4.31 15.12
N TYR A 25 1.74 -4.63 13.83
CA TYR A 25 1.56 -3.67 12.76
C TYR A 25 0.62 -4.20 11.70
N LYS A 26 -0.21 -3.32 11.13
CA LYS A 26 -1.11 -3.72 10.05
C LYS A 26 -1.31 -2.63 9.01
N ALA A 27 -1.42 -3.04 7.75
CA ALA A 27 -1.92 -2.20 6.67
C ALA A 27 -3.34 -2.67 6.33
N VAL A 28 -4.33 -1.79 6.44
CA VAL A 28 -5.75 -2.12 6.33
C VAL A 28 -6.35 -1.35 5.18
N PHE A 29 -7.07 -2.05 4.28
CA PHE A 29 -7.95 -1.39 3.33
C PHE A 29 -9.34 -1.28 3.94
N GLN A 30 -9.67 -0.10 4.44
CA GLN A 30 -10.86 0.15 5.24
C GLN A 30 -12.14 0.21 4.39
N GLU A 31 -13.29 0.06 5.05
CA GLU A 31 -14.61 0.09 4.39
C GLU A 31 -14.94 1.44 3.74
N ASP A 32 -14.37 2.53 4.25
CA ASP A 32 -14.49 3.88 3.69
C ASP A 32 -13.65 4.08 2.41
N GLY A 33 -12.86 3.08 1.99
CA GLY A 33 -11.98 3.17 0.83
C GLY A 33 -10.63 3.83 1.11
N ASN A 34 -10.26 4.02 2.38
CA ASN A 34 -8.92 4.47 2.77
C ASN A 34 -7.98 3.27 2.98
N PHE A 35 -6.71 3.40 2.57
CA PHE A 35 -5.70 2.40 2.88
C PHE A 35 -4.72 2.97 3.90
N VAL A 36 -4.66 2.34 5.07
CA VAL A 36 -4.05 2.93 6.27
C VAL A 36 -3.10 1.96 6.93
N ILE A 37 -1.93 2.47 7.31
CA ILE A 37 -0.94 1.74 8.11
C ILE A 37 -1.11 2.13 9.57
N TYR A 38 -1.25 1.11 10.42
CA TYR A 38 -1.42 1.22 11.85
C TYR A 38 -0.24 0.59 12.60
N THR A 39 0.23 1.34 13.59
CA THR A 39 0.98 0.81 14.74
C THR A 39 0.04 0.78 15.95
N TRP A 40 0.39 1.43 17.05
CA TRP A 40 -0.53 1.80 18.12
C TRP A 40 -1.48 2.94 17.71
N ALA A 41 -1.14 3.69 16.66
CA ALA A 41 -1.94 4.75 16.05
C ALA A 41 -1.82 4.69 14.51
N PRO A 42 -2.73 5.34 13.74
CA PRO A 42 -2.55 5.50 12.30
C PRO A 42 -1.28 6.32 12.03
N MET A 43 -0.34 5.76 11.24
CA MET A 43 0.92 6.44 10.88
C MET A 43 0.90 7.03 9.48
N TRP A 44 0.18 6.41 8.56
CA TRP A 44 0.11 6.85 7.18
C TRP A 44 -1.21 6.39 6.56
N SER A 45 -1.74 7.18 5.61
CA SER A 45 -2.89 6.78 4.80
C SER A 45 -2.79 7.32 3.38
N THR A 46 -3.47 6.66 2.45
CA THR A 46 -3.65 7.17 1.08
C THR A 46 -4.50 8.45 1.01
N GLY A 47 -5.27 8.76 2.05
CA GLY A 47 -6.16 9.93 2.07
C GLY A 47 -7.31 9.78 1.05
N THR A 48 -7.79 8.55 0.86
CA THR A 48 -8.81 8.18 -0.13
C THR A 48 -10.16 7.83 0.51
N CYS A 49 -10.37 8.17 1.78
CA CYS A 49 -11.68 8.05 2.42
C CYS A 49 -12.78 8.70 1.57
N ASP A 50 -13.86 7.96 1.34
CA ASP A 50 -15.01 8.35 0.54
C ASP A 50 -14.68 8.75 -0.92
N LYS A 51 -13.48 8.44 -1.43
CA LYS A 51 -13.09 8.66 -2.83
C LYS A 51 -13.40 7.47 -3.75
N GLY A 52 -14.20 6.51 -3.28
CA GLY A 52 -14.69 5.41 -4.10
C GLY A 52 -13.73 4.23 -4.27
N GLY A 53 -12.62 4.17 -3.51
CA GLY A 53 -11.70 3.03 -3.52
C GLY A 53 -12.44 1.71 -3.30
N PHE A 54 -12.24 0.74 -4.20
CA PHE A 54 -12.97 -0.54 -4.23
C PHE A 54 -12.06 -1.77 -4.15
N ARG A 55 -10.87 -1.69 -4.75
CA ARG A 55 -9.82 -2.71 -4.65
C ARG A 55 -8.44 -2.09 -4.78
N ILE A 56 -7.45 -2.74 -4.20
CA ILE A 56 -6.02 -2.44 -4.42
C ILE A 56 -5.42 -3.64 -5.12
N VAL A 57 -4.68 -3.43 -6.21
CA VAL A 57 -4.08 -4.50 -7.02
C VAL A 57 -2.58 -4.24 -7.14
N LEU A 58 -1.77 -5.29 -6.92
CA LEU A 58 -0.36 -5.26 -7.28
C LEU A 58 -0.20 -5.78 -8.71
N GLN A 59 -0.04 -4.87 -9.66
CA GLN A 59 -0.09 -5.13 -11.10
C GLN A 59 1.25 -5.64 -11.66
N GLU A 60 1.22 -6.37 -12.78
CA GLU A 60 2.42 -6.96 -13.44
C GLU A 60 3.49 -5.93 -13.83
N ASP A 61 3.06 -4.69 -14.06
CA ASP A 61 3.91 -3.54 -14.38
C ASP A 61 4.65 -2.97 -13.16
N SER A 62 4.61 -3.62 -12.00
CA SER A 62 5.20 -3.17 -10.74
C SER A 62 4.48 -2.02 -10.03
N ASN A 63 3.28 -1.66 -10.46
CA ASN A 63 2.48 -0.64 -9.79
C ASN A 63 1.52 -1.23 -8.75
N LEU A 64 1.40 -0.60 -7.59
CA LEU A 64 0.33 -0.86 -6.62
C LEU A 64 -0.75 0.18 -6.81
N VAL A 65 -1.92 -0.22 -7.31
CA VAL A 65 -2.97 0.73 -7.72
C VAL A 65 -4.28 0.43 -7.02
N MET A 66 -4.88 1.49 -6.48
CA MET A 66 -6.25 1.48 -5.99
C MET A 66 -7.20 1.85 -7.12
N TYR A 67 -8.23 1.04 -7.32
CA TYR A 67 -9.27 1.25 -8.32
C TYR A 67 -10.63 1.45 -7.67
N ASP A 68 -11.49 2.25 -8.30
CA ASP A 68 -12.91 2.34 -8.00
C ASP A 68 -13.70 1.16 -8.64
N ARG A 69 -15.04 1.18 -8.50
CA ARG A 69 -15.93 0.15 -9.08
C ARG A 69 -15.98 0.15 -10.61
N ASP A 70 -15.66 1.28 -11.23
CA ASP A 70 -15.64 1.47 -12.68
C ASP A 70 -14.24 1.18 -13.27
N ASN A 71 -13.30 0.67 -12.45
CA ASN A 71 -11.88 0.46 -12.79
C ASN A 71 -11.11 1.75 -13.13
N ARG A 72 -11.49 2.90 -12.57
CA ARG A 72 -10.67 4.12 -12.63
C ARG A 72 -9.67 4.13 -11.48
N GLY A 73 -8.44 4.53 -11.77
CA GLY A 73 -7.39 4.67 -10.76
C GLY A 73 -7.71 5.80 -9.79
N VAL A 74 -7.76 5.49 -8.49
CA VAL A 74 -8.00 6.45 -7.40
C VAL A 74 -6.69 6.89 -6.76
N TRP A 75 -5.72 5.97 -6.69
CA TRP A 75 -4.39 6.20 -6.12
C TRP A 75 -3.41 5.16 -6.70
N GLY A 76 -2.12 5.49 -6.77
CA GLY A 76 -1.07 4.55 -7.15
C GLY A 76 0.25 4.82 -6.40
N SER A 77 1.13 3.83 -6.34
CA SER A 77 2.49 3.98 -5.78
C SER A 77 3.49 4.61 -6.74
N ASP A 78 3.10 4.84 -8.00
CA ASP A 78 3.93 5.39 -9.07
C ASP A 78 5.23 4.61 -9.33
N THR A 79 5.16 3.28 -9.14
CA THR A 79 6.30 2.35 -9.30
C THR A 79 6.28 1.57 -10.61
N HIS A 80 5.44 1.97 -11.56
CA HIS A 80 5.32 1.31 -12.84
C HIS A 80 6.68 1.20 -13.57
N SER A 81 6.89 0.07 -14.23
CA SER A 81 8.15 -0.28 -14.89
C SER A 81 7.85 -1.00 -16.20
N PRO A 82 8.55 -0.65 -17.31
CA PRO A 82 8.41 -1.36 -18.58
C PRO A 82 8.98 -2.78 -18.53
N LYS A 83 9.80 -3.08 -17.50
CA LYS A 83 10.22 -4.44 -17.18
C LYS A 83 9.23 -5.03 -16.20
N GLU A 84 8.34 -5.86 -16.72
CA GLU A 84 7.38 -6.64 -15.93
C GLU A 84 8.12 -7.61 -15.02
N SER A 85 7.50 -7.93 -13.88
CA SER A 85 8.00 -8.94 -12.95
C SER A 85 6.82 -9.68 -12.31
N ASN A 86 6.92 -11.00 -12.24
CA ASN A 86 5.98 -11.83 -11.48
C ASN A 86 6.46 -12.14 -10.06
N ARG A 87 7.55 -11.51 -9.62
CA ARG A 87 8.19 -11.73 -8.31
C ARG A 87 8.09 -10.48 -7.44
N MET A 88 6.90 -9.89 -7.39
CA MET A 88 6.64 -8.70 -6.59
C MET A 88 5.89 -9.07 -5.33
N ARG A 89 6.15 -8.31 -4.27
CA ARG A 89 5.54 -8.55 -2.98
C ARG A 89 5.35 -7.25 -2.21
N LEU A 90 4.11 -6.95 -1.83
CA LEU A 90 3.80 -5.92 -0.85
C LEU A 90 3.73 -6.59 0.53
N THR A 91 4.60 -6.22 1.45
CA THR A 91 4.75 -6.87 2.76
C THR A 91 4.57 -5.86 3.90
N MET A 92 3.78 -6.21 4.92
CA MET A 92 3.81 -5.53 6.22
C MET A 92 4.92 -6.17 7.07
N THR A 93 5.98 -5.43 7.32
CA THR A 93 7.19 -5.94 7.99
C THR A 93 7.11 -5.81 9.52
N ASP A 94 7.96 -6.55 10.23
CA ASP A 94 8.00 -6.57 11.70
C ASP A 94 8.63 -5.30 12.33
N ASP A 95 9.23 -4.43 11.52
CA ASP A 95 9.73 -3.10 11.89
C ASP A 95 8.72 -1.98 11.56
N GLY A 96 7.50 -2.32 11.15
CA GLY A 96 6.41 -1.35 10.96
C GLY A 96 6.39 -0.68 9.59
N HIS A 97 7.10 -1.22 8.60
CA HIS A 97 7.11 -0.72 7.23
C HIS A 97 6.18 -1.50 6.30
N LEU A 98 5.49 -0.78 5.42
CA LEU A 98 4.86 -1.39 4.26
C LEU A 98 5.84 -1.29 3.09
N VAL A 99 6.34 -2.42 2.63
CA VAL A 99 7.40 -2.48 1.62
C VAL A 99 6.88 -3.17 0.37
N LEU A 100 7.04 -2.51 -0.78
CA LEU A 100 6.90 -3.11 -2.08
C LEU A 100 8.28 -3.51 -2.60
N ASP A 101 8.49 -4.81 -2.75
CA ASP A 101 9.68 -5.41 -3.34
C ASP A 101 9.39 -5.91 -4.76
N ARG A 102 10.40 -5.79 -5.63
CA ARG A 102 10.47 -6.42 -6.94
C ARG A 102 11.78 -7.19 -7.05
N ASP A 103 11.69 -8.50 -7.29
CA ASP A 103 12.86 -9.37 -7.45
C ASP A 103 13.81 -9.34 -6.23
N GLY A 104 13.27 -9.12 -5.03
CA GLY A 104 14.03 -9.00 -3.79
C GLY A 104 14.68 -7.64 -3.56
N VAL A 105 14.35 -6.64 -4.39
CA VAL A 105 14.78 -5.25 -4.21
C VAL A 105 13.58 -4.39 -3.85
N LYS A 106 13.67 -3.69 -2.72
CA LYS A 106 12.68 -2.69 -2.32
C LYS A 106 12.63 -1.58 -3.37
N ILE A 107 11.44 -1.35 -3.94
CA ILE A 107 11.18 -0.28 -4.91
C ILE A 107 10.31 0.83 -4.34
N TRP A 108 9.54 0.55 -3.28
CA TRP A 108 8.71 1.57 -2.64
C TRP A 108 8.37 1.23 -1.19
N SER A 109 8.16 2.28 -0.41
CA SER A 109 7.47 2.26 0.88
C SER A 109 6.86 3.64 1.10
N PRO A 110 5.70 3.76 1.75
CA PRO A 110 5.16 5.06 2.06
C PRO A 110 6.10 5.80 3.01
N PRO A 111 6.16 7.15 2.93
CA PRO A 111 6.86 7.95 3.92
C PRO A 111 6.13 7.76 5.25
N LEU A 112 6.69 6.94 6.12
CA LEU A 112 6.20 6.84 7.49
C LEU A 112 6.72 8.05 8.22
N PHE A 113 5.83 8.77 8.89
CA PHE A 113 6.26 9.75 9.88
C PHE A 113 6.95 8.94 10.98
N ASP A 114 8.28 9.01 10.98
CA ASP A 114 9.06 8.60 12.14
C ASP A 114 8.46 9.35 13.32
N ALA A 115 8.10 8.66 14.40
CA ALA A 115 7.28 9.20 15.48
C ALA A 115 7.94 10.37 16.28
N GLY A 116 8.94 11.03 15.72
CA GLY A 116 9.61 12.23 16.23
C GLY A 116 9.99 13.27 15.16
N VAL A 117 9.61 13.14 13.89
CA VAL A 117 9.90 14.16 12.85
C VAL A 117 8.65 14.42 12.01
N GLY A 118 8.16 15.66 12.09
CA GLY A 118 6.91 16.08 11.42
C GLY A 118 6.97 15.98 9.89
N PRO A 119 5.82 16.13 9.21
CA PRO A 119 5.72 15.87 7.78
C PRO A 119 6.66 16.75 6.96
N VAL A 120 7.50 16.12 6.13
CA VAL A 120 8.05 16.81 4.97
C VAL A 120 6.95 16.78 3.91
N GLU A 121 6.35 17.94 3.65
CA GLU A 121 5.34 18.10 2.59
C GLU A 121 5.92 17.64 1.25
N GLU A 122 5.49 16.46 0.77
CA GLU A 122 5.74 16.04 -0.59
C GLU A 122 4.79 16.81 -1.50
N LYS A 123 5.32 17.86 -2.13
CA LYS A 123 4.59 18.68 -3.10
C LYS A 123 4.12 17.81 -4.25
N SER A 124 2.80 17.58 -4.33
CA SER A 124 2.14 17.00 -5.49
C SER A 124 2.53 17.78 -6.75
N LYS A 125 3.32 17.16 -7.64
CA LYS A 125 3.45 17.64 -9.01
C LYS A 125 2.29 17.07 -9.81
N ALA A 126 1.26 17.89 -10.01
CA ALA A 126 0.35 17.72 -11.13
C ALA A 126 1.14 17.94 -12.44
N THR A 127 0.99 17.03 -13.39
CA THR A 127 1.27 17.25 -14.82
C THR A 127 0.00 16.93 -15.59
#